data_AF-A0A533TVD4-F1
#
_entry.id   AF-A0A533TVD4-F1
#
_cell.length_a   1.000
_cell.length_b   1.000
_cell.length_c   1.000
_cell.angle_alpha   90.00
_cell.angle_beta   90.00
_cell.angle_gamma   90.00
#
_symmetry.space_group_name_H-M   'P 1'
#
loop_
_entity.id
_entity.type
_entity.pdbx_description
1 polymer ?
#
loop_
_entity_poly.entity_id
_entity_poly.type
_entity_poly.pdbx_seq_one_letter_code
_entity_poly.pdbx_strand_id
1 'polypeptide(L)'
;MKLFRRPFEIIQEHAVRDLPYECCGLLAGKRNVDHRGNIENIVCEIAPCANCLYYGKEHGFEISHQEYLAVEREAESMGYVIVGSYHSHIGSPAVPSRHDIDFAKPGHSMLIISLLNSEPKAVTAWFRRESGGFHQEQIRVVE
;
A
#
# COMPACT_ATOMS: atom_id res chain seq x y z
N MET A 1 -1.44 -6.40 9.42
CA MET A 1 -2.67 -5.87 8.78
C MET A 1 -3.63 -7.00 8.44
N LYS A 2 -4.93 -6.71 8.38
CA LYS A 2 -5.94 -7.59 7.76
C LYS A 2 -6.31 -7.05 6.38
N LEU A 3 -6.50 -7.94 5.42
CA LEU A 3 -6.80 -7.59 4.03
C LEU A 3 -7.78 -8.62 3.47
N PHE A 4 -8.89 -8.20 2.87
CA PHE A 4 -9.80 -9.14 2.21
C PHE A 4 -9.16 -9.74 0.94
N ARG A 5 -9.53 -10.97 0.61
CA ARG A 5 -8.96 -11.70 -0.54
C ARG A 5 -9.12 -10.93 -1.84
N ARG A 6 -10.31 -10.39 -2.12
CA ARG A 6 -10.58 -9.69 -3.38
C ARG A 6 -9.67 -8.46 -3.57
N PRO A 7 -9.55 -7.54 -2.59
CA PRO A 7 -8.52 -6.51 -2.61
C PRO A 7 -7.10 -7.03 -2.86
N PHE A 8 -6.70 -8.13 -2.20
CA PHE A 8 -5.36 -8.69 -2.37
C PHE A 8 -5.08 -9.21 -3.78
N GLU A 9 -6.08 -9.80 -4.44
CA GLU A 9 -5.99 -10.23 -5.84
C GLU A 9 -5.84 -9.03 -6.78
N ILE A 10 -6.67 -8.00 -6.61
CA ILE A 10 -6.62 -6.82 -7.48
C ILE A 10 -5.27 -6.10 -7.38
N ILE A 11 -4.67 -6.02 -6.18
CA ILE A 11 -3.33 -5.44 -6.01
C ILE A 11 -2.28 -6.24 -6.82
N GLN A 12 -2.35 -7.57 -6.82
CA GLN A 12 -1.44 -8.42 -7.61
C GLN A 12 -1.67 -8.29 -9.12
N GLU A 13 -2.93 -8.27 -9.55
CA GLU A 13 -3.30 -8.03 -10.95
C GLU A 13 -2.81 -6.66 -11.43
N HIS A 14 -2.96 -5.62 -10.60
CA HIS A 14 -2.48 -4.27 -10.89
C HIS A 14 -0.96 -4.24 -11.07
N ALA A 15 -0.22 -4.88 -10.17
CA ALA A 15 1.23 -4.95 -10.24
C ALA A 15 1.71 -5.54 -11.57
N VAL A 16 1.10 -6.64 -12.04
CA VAL A 16 1.46 -7.26 -13.33
C VAL A 16 1.04 -6.38 -14.52
N ARG A 17 -0.13 -5.75 -14.44
CA ARG A 17 -0.68 -4.92 -15.53
C ARG A 17 0.20 -3.72 -15.86
N ASP A 18 0.78 -3.08 -14.84
CA ASP A 18 1.47 -1.80 -14.99
C ASP A 18 2.96 -1.96 -15.35
N LEU A 19 3.44 -3.19 -15.51
CA LEU A 19 4.78 -3.47 -16.06
C LEU A 19 5.00 -2.71 -17.40
N PRO A 20 6.17 -2.09 -17.61
CA PRO A 20 7.40 -2.19 -16.82
C PRO A 20 7.54 -1.16 -15.68
N TYR A 21 6.46 -0.45 -15.32
CA TYR A 21 6.47 0.58 -14.29
C TYR A 21 5.98 0.07 -12.94
N GLU A 22 6.39 0.74 -11.86
CA GLU A 22 5.81 0.48 -10.55
C GLU A 22 4.34 0.92 -10.52
N CYS A 23 3.46 0.00 -10.15
CA CYS A 23 2.07 0.33 -9.81
C CYS A 23 2.02 0.99 -8.44
N CYS A 24 0.97 1.76 -8.17
CA CYS A 24 0.72 2.31 -6.85
C CYS A 24 -0.77 2.43 -6.54
N GLY A 25 -1.12 2.51 -5.27
CA GLY A 25 -2.50 2.78 -4.87
C GLY A 25 -2.68 2.95 -3.38
N LEU A 26 -3.92 3.24 -3.00
CA LEU A 26 -4.32 3.51 -1.63
C LEU A 26 -5.16 2.36 -1.07
N LEU A 27 -4.99 2.14 0.23
CA LEU A 27 -5.70 1.13 1.00
C LEU A 27 -6.74 1.83 1.87
N ALA A 28 -8.02 1.53 1.66
CA ALA A 28 -9.13 2.10 2.42
C ALA A 28 -9.75 1.05 3.34
N GLY A 29 -10.12 1.43 4.55
CA GLY A 29 -10.84 0.55 5.44
C GLY A 29 -10.97 1.11 6.85
N LYS A 30 -10.81 0.23 7.85
CA LYS A 30 -11.01 0.57 9.26
C LYS A 30 -9.71 0.49 10.04
N ARG A 31 -9.55 1.44 10.95
CA ARG A 31 -8.44 1.46 11.91
C ARG A 31 -8.98 1.09 13.29
N ASN A 32 -8.55 -0.06 13.80
CA ASN A 32 -8.83 -0.46 15.17
C ASN A 32 -7.65 -0.12 16.06
N VAL A 33 -7.92 0.45 17.23
CA VAL A 33 -6.90 0.75 18.24
C VAL A 33 -7.26 0.01 19.51
N ASP A 34 -6.35 -0.80 20.02
CA ASP A 34 -6.57 -1.52 21.28
C ASP A 34 -6.32 -0.61 22.51
N HIS A 35 -6.61 -1.14 23.70
CA HIS A 35 -6.41 -0.44 24.98
C HIS A 35 -4.94 -0.07 25.29
N ARG A 36 -3.98 -0.61 24.54
CA ARG A 36 -2.54 -0.32 24.66
C ARG A 36 -2.06 0.64 23.57
N GLY A 37 -2.97 1.13 22.72
CA GLY A 37 -2.63 2.00 21.60
C GLY A 37 -2.05 1.27 20.39
N ASN A 38 -2.12 -0.07 20.33
CA ASN A 38 -1.69 -0.78 19.12
C ASN A 38 -2.74 -0.62 18.03
N ILE A 39 -2.27 -0.30 16.83
CA ILE A 39 -3.10 -0.11 15.65
C ILE A 39 -3.19 -1.41 14.86
N GLU A 40 -4.40 -1.86 14.56
CA GLU A 40 -4.69 -2.85 13.53
C GLU A 40 -5.41 -2.18 12.37
N ASN A 41 -4.72 -2.06 11.24
CA ASN A 41 -5.33 -1.64 9.98
C ASN A 41 -6.04 -2.83 9.31
N ILE A 42 -7.32 -2.63 8.99
CA ILE A 42 -8.18 -3.57 8.27
C ILE A 42 -8.51 -2.92 6.94
N VAL A 43 -7.93 -3.46 5.85
CA VAL A 43 -8.20 -2.98 4.50
C VAL A 43 -9.47 -3.65 3.99
N CYS A 44 -10.47 -2.83 3.67
CA CYS A 44 -11.76 -3.25 3.14
C CYS A 44 -11.83 -3.06 1.63
N GLU A 45 -11.32 -1.92 1.15
CA GLU A 45 -11.33 -1.52 -0.25
C GLU A 45 -9.93 -1.07 -0.69
N ILE A 46 -9.70 -1.08 -2.00
CA ILE A 46 -8.47 -0.60 -2.60
C ILE A 46 -8.78 0.37 -3.73
N ALA A 47 -7.93 1.37 -3.88
CA ALA A 47 -7.97 2.29 -5.00
C ALA A 47 -6.64 2.18 -5.76
N PRO A 48 -6.60 1.47 -6.90
CA PRO A 48 -5.52 1.60 -7.88
C PRO A 48 -5.37 3.06 -8.29
N CYS A 49 -4.17 3.61 -8.20
CA CYS A 49 -3.85 4.99 -8.57
C CYS A 49 -2.88 5.03 -9.75
N ALA A 50 -2.92 6.11 -10.51
CA ALA A 50 -1.98 6.32 -11.60
C ALA A 50 -0.61 6.77 -11.06
N ASN A 51 0.46 6.10 -11.47
CA ASN A 51 1.82 6.57 -11.22
C ASN A 51 2.11 7.82 -12.07
N CYS A 52 2.07 9.00 -11.46
CA CYS A 52 2.29 10.28 -12.12
C CYS A 52 3.74 10.78 -12.08
N LEU A 53 4.68 9.99 -11.56
CA LEU A 53 6.09 10.37 -11.46
C LEU A 53 6.68 10.68 -12.85
N TYR A 54 7.27 11.85 -13.05
CA TYR A 54 7.67 12.28 -14.41
C TYR A 54 8.80 11.43 -15.02
N TYR A 55 9.76 11.01 -14.21
CA TYR A 55 10.92 10.21 -14.62
C TYR A 55 11.25 9.16 -13.55
N GLY A 56 11.69 7.97 -13.97
CA GLY A 56 12.07 6.89 -13.05
C GLY A 56 10.89 6.05 -12.54
N LYS A 57 9.79 5.95 -13.31
CA LYS A 57 8.59 5.16 -12.95
C LYS A 57 8.88 3.67 -12.78
N GLU A 58 9.98 3.18 -13.32
CA GLU A 58 10.48 1.81 -13.16
C GLU A 58 11.03 1.51 -11.75
N HIS A 59 11.29 2.55 -10.95
CA HIS A 59 11.94 2.46 -9.63
C HIS A 59 11.27 3.35 -8.57
N GLY A 60 10.08 3.86 -8.87
CA GLY A 60 9.35 4.72 -7.95
C GLY A 60 7.99 5.12 -8.50
N PHE A 61 7.22 5.75 -7.64
CA PHE A 61 5.90 6.22 -7.97
C PHE A 61 5.57 7.54 -7.29
N GLU A 62 4.59 8.23 -7.84
CA GLU A 62 3.94 9.37 -7.20
C GLU A 62 2.43 9.27 -7.44
N ILE A 63 1.65 9.44 -6.38
CA ILE A 63 0.19 9.57 -6.47
C ILE A 63 -0.12 11.06 -6.40
N SER A 64 -0.85 11.55 -7.39
CA SER A 64 -1.18 12.98 -7.43
C SER A 64 -2.03 13.38 -6.23
N HIS A 65 -1.85 14.61 -5.73
CA HIS A 65 -2.64 15.11 -4.61
C HIS A 65 -4.15 15.12 -4.91
N GLN A 66 -4.52 15.41 -6.16
CA GLN A 66 -5.93 15.42 -6.59
C GLN A 66 -6.55 14.02 -6.52
N GLU A 67 -5.82 13.00 -6.98
CA GLU A 67 -6.25 11.61 -6.92
C GLU A 67 -6.35 11.13 -5.46
N TYR A 68 -5.36 11.46 -4.63
CA TYR A 68 -5.42 11.15 -3.20
C TYR A 68 -6.69 11.72 -2.53
N LEU A 69 -6.99 12.99 -2.76
CA LEU A 69 -8.18 13.65 -2.20
C LEU A 69 -9.50 13.10 -2.76
N ALA A 70 -9.49 12.58 -3.99
CA ALA A 70 -10.67 11.95 -4.57
C ALA A 70 -10.94 10.61 -3.88
N VAL A 71 -9.91 9.77 -3.75
CA VAL A 71 -10.00 8.48 -3.06
C VAL A 71 -10.33 8.65 -1.58
N GLU A 72 -9.76 9.64 -0.91
CA GLU A 72 -10.06 9.93 0.51
C GLU A 72 -11.54 10.27 0.69
N ARG A 73 -12.10 11.16 -0.14
CA ARG A 73 -13.53 11.50 -0.11
C ARG A 73 -14.44 10.31 -0.40
N GLU A 74 -14.05 9.47 -1.35
CA GLU A 74 -14.81 8.26 -1.68
C GLU A 74 -14.78 7.27 -0.50
N ALA A 75 -13.62 7.04 0.10
CA ALA A 75 -13.48 6.21 1.30
C ALA A 75 -14.32 6.74 2.46
N GLU A 76 -14.28 8.06 2.71
CA GLU A 76 -15.10 8.70 3.75
C GLU A 76 -16.60 8.50 3.52
N SER A 77 -17.06 8.57 2.27
CA SER A 77 -18.46 8.34 1.91
C SER A 77 -18.95 6.92 2.25
N MET A 78 -18.03 5.96 2.33
CA MET A 78 -18.27 4.56 2.74
C MET A 78 -18.02 4.32 4.25
N GLY A 79 -17.66 5.36 5.01
CA GLY A 79 -17.28 5.25 6.42
C GLY A 79 -15.91 4.59 6.63
N TYR A 80 -15.03 4.68 5.64
CA TYR A 80 -13.65 4.21 5.69
C TYR A 80 -12.67 5.37 5.81
N VAL A 81 -11.44 5.05 6.21
CA VAL A 81 -10.29 5.95 6.19
C VAL A 81 -9.18 5.34 5.35
N ILE A 82 -8.26 6.19 4.87
CA ILE A 82 -7.02 5.69 4.27
C ILE A 82 -6.15 5.11 5.37
N VAL A 83 -5.98 3.78 5.35
CA VAL A 83 -5.18 3.03 6.33
C VAL A 83 -3.76 2.76 5.84
N GLY A 84 -3.49 3.01 4.57
CA GLY A 84 -2.20 2.69 3.98
C GLY A 84 -2.10 2.95 2.48
N SER A 85 -1.00 2.49 1.92
CA SER A 85 -0.71 2.48 0.49
C SER A 85 -0.11 1.16 0.07
N TYR A 86 -0.09 0.91 -1.23
CA TYR A 86 0.69 -0.17 -1.81
C TYR A 86 1.44 0.29 -3.05
N HIS A 87 2.52 -0.41 -3.36
CA HIS A 87 3.23 -0.27 -4.62
C HIS A 87 3.93 -1.58 -5.00
N SER A 88 4.37 -1.66 -6.25
CA SER A 88 5.18 -2.78 -6.73
C SER A 88 6.63 -2.38 -6.90
N HIS A 89 7.55 -3.30 -6.67
CA HIS A 89 8.96 -3.19 -7.00
C HIS A 89 9.29 -4.07 -8.21
N ILE A 90 9.96 -3.50 -9.21
CA ILE A 90 10.37 -4.22 -10.43
C ILE A 90 11.80 -4.71 -10.30
N GLY A 91 12.01 -6.03 -10.33
CA GLY A 91 13.36 -6.63 -10.30
C GLY A 91 14.07 -6.50 -8.94
N SER A 92 13.40 -5.99 -7.91
CA SER A 92 13.97 -5.78 -6.57
C SER A 92 13.10 -6.41 -5.48
N PRO A 93 13.68 -6.71 -4.29
CA PRO A 93 12.94 -7.34 -3.19
C PRO A 93 11.77 -6.50 -2.68
N ALA A 94 10.78 -7.15 -2.08
CA ALA A 94 9.65 -6.50 -1.42
C ALA A 94 10.08 -5.98 -0.03
N VAL A 95 10.98 -5.01 0.00
CA VAL A 95 11.51 -4.37 1.21
C VAL A 95 11.53 -2.87 0.97
N PRO A 96 11.10 -2.03 1.93
CA PRO A 96 11.04 -0.59 1.76
C PRO A 96 12.38 -0.01 1.34
N SER A 97 12.35 0.83 0.31
CA SER A 97 13.46 1.71 -0.01
C SER A 97 13.59 2.80 1.07
N ARG A 98 14.70 3.55 1.05
CA ARG A 98 14.84 4.72 1.92
C ARG A 98 13.79 5.79 1.61
N HIS A 99 13.45 5.95 0.33
CA HIS A 99 12.41 6.88 -0.10
C HIS A 99 11.05 6.48 0.50
N ASP A 100 10.68 5.21 0.41
CA ASP A 100 9.43 4.69 0.98
C ASP A 100 9.32 5.01 2.48
N ILE A 101 10.43 4.90 3.21
CA ILE A 101 10.50 5.18 4.64
C ILE A 101 10.32 6.67 4.95
N ASP A 102 10.90 7.54 4.14
CA ASP A 102 10.88 8.98 4.33
C ASP A 102 9.48 9.58 4.08
N PHE A 103 8.71 8.99 3.14
CA PHE A 103 7.36 9.47 2.78
C PHE A 103 6.22 8.82 3.56
N ALA A 104 6.50 7.80 4.36
CA ALA A 104 5.45 7.11 5.09
C ALA A 104 4.97 7.88 6.33
N LYS A 105 3.65 7.95 6.46
CA LYS A 105 2.96 8.58 7.58
C LYS A 105 2.84 7.61 8.77
N PRO A 106 2.97 8.09 10.02
CA PRO A 106 2.62 7.30 11.19
C PRO A 106 1.21 6.70 11.12
N GLY A 107 1.06 5.47 11.59
CA GLY A 107 -0.21 4.74 11.56
C GLY A 107 -0.58 4.13 10.20
N HIS A 108 0.23 4.35 9.16
CA HIS A 108 0.01 3.78 7.83
C HIS A 108 0.69 2.42 7.67
N SER A 109 -0.04 1.50 7.04
CA SER A 109 0.48 0.26 6.48
C SER A 109 0.97 0.50 5.04
N MET A 110 2.12 -0.05 4.69
CA MET A 110 2.70 0.00 3.36
C MET A 110 2.90 -1.42 2.84
N LEU A 111 2.16 -1.80 1.81
CA LEU A 111 2.25 -3.11 1.18
C LEU A 111 3.14 -3.03 -0.07
N ILE A 112 4.14 -3.89 -0.16
CA ILE A 112 5.08 -3.94 -1.30
C ILE A 112 4.95 -5.29 -1.98
N ILE A 113 4.74 -5.29 -3.29
CA ILE A 113 4.80 -6.49 -4.14
C ILE A 113 6.08 -6.48 -4.94
N SER A 114 6.89 -7.52 -4.83
CA SER A 114 8.04 -7.72 -5.71
C SER A 114 7.63 -8.51 -6.93
N LEU A 115 7.92 -7.95 -8.11
CA LEU A 115 7.81 -8.60 -9.40
C LEU A 115 9.21 -9.02 -9.88
N LEU A 116 9.44 -10.32 -10.03
CA LEU A 116 10.65 -10.86 -10.65
C LEU A 116 10.25 -11.69 -11.87
N ASN A 117 10.92 -11.46 -13.00
CA ASN A 117 10.58 -12.09 -14.29
C ASN A 117 9.10 -11.91 -14.66
N SER A 118 8.57 -10.71 -14.45
CA SER A 118 7.16 -10.36 -14.74
C SER A 118 6.10 -11.11 -13.94
N GLU A 119 6.47 -11.73 -12.81
CA GLU A 119 5.55 -12.45 -11.93
C GLU A 119 5.68 -11.99 -10.47
N PRO A 120 4.56 -11.92 -9.70
CA PRO A 120 4.61 -11.68 -8.26
C PRO A 120 5.38 -12.79 -7.55
N LYS A 121 6.46 -12.43 -6.83
CA LYS A 121 7.28 -13.40 -6.07
C LYS A 121 7.18 -13.24 -4.57
N ALA A 122 6.99 -12.02 -4.09
CA ALA A 122 6.88 -11.75 -2.68
C ALA A 122 5.93 -10.59 -2.43
N VAL A 123 5.17 -10.68 -1.33
CA VAL A 123 4.37 -9.57 -0.83
C VAL A 123 4.69 -9.37 0.64
N THR A 124 5.04 -8.16 1.02
CA THR A 124 5.33 -7.79 2.41
C THR A 124 4.51 -6.57 2.80
N ALA A 125 4.28 -6.42 4.10
CA ALA A 125 3.64 -5.24 4.65
C ALA A 125 4.50 -4.66 5.76
N TRP A 126 4.50 -3.34 5.85
CA TRP A 126 5.36 -2.57 6.72
C TRP A 126 4.57 -1.47 7.40
N PHE A 127 4.69 -1.36 8.72
CA PHE A 127 3.94 -0.39 9.51
C PHE A 127 4.87 0.66 10.12
N ARG A 128 4.52 1.93 9.91
CA ARG A 128 5.21 3.08 10.51
C ARG A 128 4.58 3.43 11.85
N ARG A 129 5.33 3.24 12.95
CA ARG A 129 4.87 3.58 14.31
C ARG A 129 4.95 5.09 14.55
N GLU A 130 4.09 5.57 15.45
CA GLU A 130 4.11 6.95 15.98
C GLU A 130 5.46 7.30 16.62
N SER A 131 6.07 6.35 17.33
CA SER A 131 7.41 6.50 17.93
C SER A 131 8.56 6.61 16.92
N GLY A 132 8.26 6.56 15.62
CA GLY A 132 9.23 6.36 14.57
C GLY A 132 9.59 4.89 14.38
N GLY A 133 10.31 4.62 13.29
CA GLY A 133 10.73 3.28 12.90
C GLY A 133 9.71 2.54 12.05
N PHE A 134 10.24 1.60 11.28
CA PHE A 134 9.50 0.73 10.38
C PHE A 134 9.66 -0.71 10.81
N HIS A 135 8.56 -1.44 10.88
CA HIS A 135 8.60 -2.86 11.17
C HIS A 135 7.74 -3.61 10.18
N GLN A 136 8.22 -4.79 9.80
CA GLN A 136 7.43 -5.69 9.00
C GLN A 136 6.23 -6.16 9.84
N GLU A 137 5.04 -6.07 9.26
CA GLU A 137 3.82 -6.57 9.86
C GLU A 137 3.29 -7.77 9.06
N GLN A 138 2.60 -8.67 9.74
CA GLN A 138 2.03 -9.85 9.10
C GLN A 138 0.81 -9.47 8.26
N ILE A 139 0.73 -9.99 7.03
CA ILE A 139 -0.46 -9.90 6.18
C ILE A 139 -1.39 -11.06 6.54
N ARG A 140 -2.62 -10.76 6.97
CA ARG A 140 -3.67 -11.74 7.22
C ARG A 140 -4.75 -11.57 6.17
N VAL A 141 -4.77 -12.48 5.19
CA VAL A 141 -5.80 -12.50 4.16
C VAL A 141 -7.05 -13.15 4.73
N VAL A 142 -8.19 -12.47 4.63
CA VAL A 142 -9.50 -12.92 5.13
C VAL A 142 -10.50 -13.07 3.98
N GLU A 143 -11.47 -13.97 4.14
CA GLU A 143 -12.59 -14.16 3.20
C GLU A 143 -13.59 -12.99 3.25
#